data_AF-A0A2J6RIS9-F1
#
_entry.id   AF-A0A2J6RIS9-F1
#
_cell.length_a   1.000
_cell.length_b   1.000
_cell.length_c   1.000
_cell.angle_alpha   90.00
_cell.angle_beta   90.00
_cell.angle_gamma   90.00
#
_symmetry.space_group_name_H-M   'P 1'
#
loop_
_entity.id
_entity.type
_entity.pdbx_description
1 polymer ?
#
loop_
_entity_poly.entity_id
_entity_poly.type
_entity_poly.pdbx_seq_one_letter_code
_entity_poly.pdbx_strand_id
1 'polypeptide(L)'
;MAGTIDAKAFKDALQRYPALLKSIAKPPKEGQLSLEELDTFRYTGAPIAYSSKTGRTMDSKDLQKLVEWKLRHGIFRPGLSKKVASNSDKTIAAASKEAFTYYAEKPSDITGVLDKLSKPLMGIGPATASLLLAVHDPSNVVFFSDELYRWLLHDGKKVSPKYTAKEFEELFSKAKSFMSRIKCTPIELEKAAFVIIKENDPVKEPKPEKVPSGLPRGRPRKPDSEKKVKPPSGRGRGRPPKAAAGEQKAAAGEEKAAEAGAGEAKKRGRKPKVKDDADVNAEEPEETTATPARKKRKFFS
;
A
#
# COMPACT_ATOMS: atom_id res chain seq x y z
N MET A 1 -21.59 6.39 -21.54
CA MET A 1 -22.06 6.20 -20.15
C MET A 1 -21.89 4.73 -19.78
N ALA A 2 -21.57 4.40 -18.54
CA ALA A 2 -21.43 2.99 -18.14
C ALA A 2 -22.78 2.27 -18.04
N GLY A 3 -23.86 3.00 -17.73
CA GLY A 3 -25.22 2.45 -17.66
C GLY A 3 -25.80 2.00 -19.00
N THR A 4 -25.37 2.60 -20.11
CA THR A 4 -25.97 2.39 -21.45
C THR A 4 -25.14 1.55 -22.40
N ILE A 5 -23.90 1.16 -22.04
CA ILE A 5 -23.07 0.31 -22.88
C ILE A 5 -23.67 -1.11 -22.96
N ASP A 6 -23.71 -1.68 -24.16
CA ASP A 6 -24.11 -3.08 -24.38
C ASP A 6 -22.91 -4.03 -24.35
N ALA A 7 -23.17 -5.34 -24.46
CA ALA A 7 -22.10 -6.35 -24.44
C ALA A 7 -21.18 -6.29 -25.67
N LYS A 8 -21.68 -5.79 -26.82
CA LYS A 8 -20.91 -5.68 -28.06
C LYS A 8 -19.89 -4.54 -27.94
N ALA A 9 -20.34 -3.33 -27.66
CA ALA A 9 -19.48 -2.16 -27.48
C ALA A 9 -18.48 -2.34 -26.31
N PHE A 10 -18.86 -3.10 -25.27
CA PHE A 10 -17.93 -3.51 -24.21
C PHE A 10 -16.82 -4.43 -24.74
N LYS A 11 -17.16 -5.45 -25.54
CA LYS A 11 -16.18 -6.35 -26.17
C LYS A 11 -15.29 -5.63 -27.18
N ASP A 12 -15.87 -4.70 -27.96
CA ASP A 12 -15.13 -3.87 -28.91
C ASP A 12 -14.15 -2.92 -28.20
N ALA A 13 -14.45 -2.48 -26.97
CA ALA A 13 -13.50 -1.78 -26.11
C ALA A 13 -12.37 -2.69 -25.61
N LEU A 14 -12.69 -3.91 -25.13
CA LEU A 14 -11.68 -4.88 -24.70
C LEU A 14 -10.64 -5.20 -25.78
N GLN A 15 -11.08 -5.41 -27.02
CA GLN A 15 -10.22 -5.76 -28.15
C GLN A 15 -9.18 -4.68 -28.48
N ARG A 16 -9.45 -3.41 -28.14
CA ARG A 16 -8.54 -2.27 -28.37
C ARG A 16 -7.50 -2.09 -27.27
N TYR A 17 -7.66 -2.76 -26.12
CA TYR A 17 -6.74 -2.64 -24.98
C TYR A 17 -5.25 -2.91 -25.35
N PRO A 18 -4.87 -3.96 -26.10
CA PRO A 18 -3.47 -4.19 -26.44
C PRO A 18 -2.86 -3.11 -27.33
N ALA A 19 -3.65 -2.54 -28.25
CA ALA A 19 -3.19 -1.46 -29.13
C ALA A 19 -3.01 -0.14 -28.36
N LEU A 20 -3.94 0.16 -27.44
CA LEU A 20 -3.82 1.31 -26.54
C LEU A 20 -2.63 1.17 -25.58
N LEU A 21 -2.40 -0.03 -25.02
CA LEU A 21 -1.28 -0.27 -24.12
C LEU A 21 0.06 0.03 -24.81
N LYS A 22 0.19 -0.34 -26.08
CA LYS A 22 1.34 -0.02 -26.93
C LYS A 22 1.47 1.47 -27.23
N SER A 23 0.38 2.17 -27.52
CA SER A 23 0.45 3.60 -27.87
C SER A 23 0.79 4.51 -26.69
N ILE A 24 0.50 4.09 -25.45
CA ILE A 24 0.90 4.82 -24.22
C ILE A 24 2.24 4.35 -23.64
N ALA A 25 2.81 3.25 -24.14
CA ALA A 25 4.04 2.69 -23.64
C ALA A 25 5.21 3.65 -23.88
N LYS A 26 6.00 3.88 -22.84
CA LYS A 26 7.29 4.59 -22.93
C LYS A 26 8.40 3.55 -22.96
N PRO A 27 9.51 3.82 -23.69
CA PRO A 27 10.68 2.94 -23.66
C PRO A 27 11.11 2.72 -22.20
N PRO A 28 11.32 1.46 -21.77
CA PRO A 28 11.82 1.20 -20.43
C PRO A 28 13.22 1.79 -20.28
N LYS A 29 13.55 2.21 -19.05
CA LYS A 29 14.94 2.50 -18.71
C LYS A 29 15.69 1.18 -18.54
N GLU A 30 17.00 1.24 -18.67
CA GLU A 30 17.89 0.09 -18.43
C GLU A 30 17.58 -0.57 -17.08
N GLY A 31 17.40 -1.90 -17.09
CA GLY A 31 17.00 -2.68 -15.91
C GLY A 31 15.53 -2.56 -15.46
N GLN A 32 14.68 -1.78 -16.12
CA GLN A 32 13.24 -1.75 -15.86
C GLN A 32 12.46 -2.61 -16.84
N LEU A 33 11.37 -3.21 -16.35
CA LEU A 33 10.39 -3.88 -17.20
C LEU A 33 9.66 -2.88 -18.12
N SER A 34 9.27 -3.35 -19.30
CA SER A 34 8.33 -2.68 -20.19
C SER A 34 6.93 -2.61 -19.58
N LEU A 35 6.06 -1.77 -20.17
CA LEU A 35 4.67 -1.70 -19.73
C LEU A 35 3.89 -3.00 -20.00
N GLU A 36 4.25 -3.72 -21.07
CA GLU A 36 3.60 -4.98 -21.48
C GLU A 36 3.99 -6.15 -20.57
N GLU A 37 5.25 -6.23 -20.14
CA GLU A 37 5.70 -7.23 -19.15
C GLU A 37 5.07 -6.98 -17.79
N LEU A 38 4.96 -5.71 -17.36
CA LEU A 38 4.26 -5.32 -16.14
C LEU A 38 2.76 -5.67 -16.22
N ASP A 39 2.13 -5.53 -17.40
CA ASP A 39 0.72 -5.88 -17.61
C ASP A 39 0.49 -7.39 -17.56
N THR A 40 1.34 -8.14 -18.26
CA THR A 40 1.37 -9.60 -18.23
C THR A 40 1.60 -10.11 -16.81
N PHE A 41 2.46 -9.45 -16.05
CA PHE A 41 2.66 -9.75 -14.64
C PHE A 41 1.40 -9.44 -13.79
N ARG A 42 0.75 -8.28 -13.94
CA ARG A 42 -0.46 -7.93 -13.18
C ARG A 42 -1.61 -8.90 -13.43
N TYR A 43 -1.88 -9.26 -14.68
CA TYR A 43 -3.11 -9.97 -15.05
C TYR A 43 -2.93 -11.49 -15.18
N THR A 44 -1.71 -11.98 -15.39
CA THR A 44 -1.43 -13.42 -15.56
C THR A 44 -0.45 -13.92 -14.51
N GLY A 45 0.75 -13.33 -14.43
CA GLY A 45 1.82 -13.83 -13.57
C GLY A 45 1.49 -13.80 -12.07
N ALA A 46 1.07 -12.64 -11.56
CA ALA A 46 0.77 -12.44 -10.15
C ALA A 46 -0.47 -13.22 -9.68
N PRO A 47 -1.59 -13.31 -10.42
CA PRO A 47 -2.70 -14.20 -10.06
C PRO A 47 -2.33 -15.69 -10.07
N ILE A 48 -1.50 -16.12 -11.03
CA ILE A 48 -0.96 -17.50 -11.05
C ILE A 48 -0.06 -17.77 -9.84
N ALA A 49 0.70 -16.77 -9.38
CA ALA A 49 1.64 -16.94 -8.27
C ALA A 49 1.04 -16.74 -6.87
N TYR A 50 0.02 -15.88 -6.71
CA TYR A 50 -0.40 -15.31 -5.42
C TYR A 50 -1.93 -15.27 -5.19
N SER A 51 -2.73 -15.88 -6.07
CA SER A 51 -4.17 -16.03 -5.82
C SER A 51 -4.44 -16.95 -4.63
N SER A 52 -5.66 -16.86 -4.08
CA SER A 52 -6.20 -17.72 -3.02
C SER A 52 -6.01 -19.23 -3.28
N LYS A 53 -5.92 -19.63 -4.55
CA LYS A 53 -5.69 -21.02 -5.00
C LYS A 53 -4.26 -21.53 -4.77
N THR A 54 -3.29 -20.65 -4.56
CA THR A 54 -1.87 -21.05 -4.40
C THR A 54 -1.37 -21.04 -2.96
N GLY A 55 -1.97 -20.22 -2.09
CA GLY A 55 -1.50 -20.00 -0.72
C GLY A 55 -0.12 -19.35 -0.58
N ARG A 56 0.57 -19.00 -1.68
CA ARG A 56 1.87 -18.34 -1.64
C ARG A 56 1.71 -16.85 -1.36
N THR A 57 2.61 -16.32 -0.53
CA THR A 57 2.62 -14.90 -0.19
C THR A 57 3.56 -14.10 -1.08
N MET A 58 3.18 -12.86 -1.38
CA MET A 58 3.93 -11.93 -2.22
C MET A 58 5.15 -11.37 -1.50
N ASP A 59 6.26 -11.20 -2.22
CA ASP A 59 7.48 -10.54 -1.73
C ASP A 59 7.53 -9.06 -2.14
N SER A 60 8.49 -8.33 -1.58
CA SER A 60 8.67 -6.89 -1.79
C SER A 60 9.03 -6.54 -3.23
N LYS A 61 9.70 -7.43 -4.00
CA LYS A 61 10.06 -7.17 -5.40
C LYS A 61 8.80 -7.24 -6.28
N ASP A 62 7.98 -8.24 -6.08
CA ASP A 62 6.76 -8.45 -6.86
C ASP A 62 5.64 -7.46 -6.47
N LEU A 63 5.56 -7.06 -5.20
CA LEU A 63 4.78 -5.91 -4.76
C LEU A 63 5.21 -4.61 -5.47
N GLN A 64 6.51 -4.37 -5.60
CA GLN A 64 7.03 -3.19 -6.31
C GLN A 64 6.67 -3.20 -7.80
N LYS A 65 6.70 -4.36 -8.48
CA LYS A 65 6.23 -4.50 -9.87
C LYS A 65 4.75 -4.09 -10.03
N LEU A 66 3.87 -4.55 -9.14
CA LEU A 66 2.45 -4.16 -9.18
C LEU A 66 2.23 -2.66 -8.96
N VAL A 67 2.99 -2.06 -8.04
CA VAL A 67 2.92 -0.61 -7.81
C VAL A 67 3.49 0.18 -8.98
N GLU A 68 4.54 -0.31 -9.65
CA GLU A 68 5.05 0.28 -10.88
C GLU A 68 4.03 0.21 -12.02
N TRP A 69 3.43 -0.97 -12.26
CA TRP A 69 2.34 -1.16 -13.24
C TRP A 69 1.23 -0.13 -13.02
N LYS A 70 0.76 0.01 -11.77
CA LYS A 70 -0.28 0.97 -11.37
C LYS A 70 0.15 2.41 -11.63
N LEU A 71 1.39 2.78 -11.32
CA LEU A 71 1.92 4.13 -11.52
C LEU A 71 2.16 4.49 -13.00
N ARG A 72 2.34 3.49 -13.88
CA ARG A 72 2.41 3.69 -15.33
C ARG A 72 1.02 3.82 -15.99
N HIS A 73 -0.01 3.15 -15.44
CA HIS A 73 -1.39 3.25 -15.92
C HIS A 73 -2.14 4.50 -15.42
N GLY A 74 -2.01 4.81 -14.12
CA GLY A 74 -2.74 5.90 -13.46
C GLY A 74 -1.93 7.19 -13.26
N ILE A 75 -2.26 7.95 -12.22
CA ILE A 75 -1.54 9.19 -11.87
C ILE A 75 -0.17 8.85 -11.23
N PHE A 76 0.91 9.37 -11.84
CA PHE A 76 2.26 9.28 -11.28
C PHE A 76 2.36 10.03 -9.94
N ARG A 77 2.84 9.34 -8.89
CA ARG A 77 2.97 9.87 -7.52
C ARG A 77 4.44 9.78 -7.05
N PRO A 78 5.20 10.88 -7.08
CA PRO A 78 6.58 10.90 -6.60
C PRO A 78 6.71 10.35 -5.18
N GLY A 79 7.69 9.48 -4.96
CA GLY A 79 7.99 8.91 -3.64
C GLY A 79 7.13 7.72 -3.20
N LEU A 80 6.07 7.34 -3.94
CA LEU A 80 5.26 6.14 -3.60
C LEU A 80 6.12 4.87 -3.60
N SER A 81 6.89 4.65 -4.67
CA SER A 81 7.76 3.48 -4.81
C SER A 81 8.78 3.35 -3.68
N LYS A 82 9.33 4.47 -3.18
CA LYS A 82 10.28 4.47 -2.05
C LYS A 82 9.62 4.03 -0.74
N LYS A 83 8.37 4.41 -0.48
CA LYS A 83 7.60 3.95 0.69
C LYS A 83 7.23 2.47 0.59
N VAL A 84 6.93 2.00 -0.61
CA VAL A 84 6.60 0.59 -0.85
C VAL A 84 7.85 -0.29 -0.67
N ALA A 85 9.00 0.14 -1.19
CA ALA A 85 10.27 -0.55 -1.07
C ALA A 85 10.83 -0.64 0.36
N SER A 86 10.35 0.18 1.31
CA SER A 86 10.75 0.08 2.73
C SER A 86 9.97 -0.98 3.52
N ASN A 87 9.00 -1.68 2.92
CA ASN A 87 8.34 -2.81 3.57
C ASN A 87 9.20 -4.08 3.45
N SER A 88 9.37 -4.78 4.57
CA SER A 88 10.03 -6.09 4.59
C SER A 88 9.08 -7.19 4.13
N ASP A 89 9.62 -8.27 3.55
CA ASP A 89 8.85 -9.46 3.16
C ASP A 89 8.06 -10.04 4.34
N LYS A 90 8.61 -9.99 5.56
CA LYS A 90 7.93 -10.39 6.80
C LYS A 90 6.70 -9.53 7.09
N THR A 91 6.79 -8.22 6.90
CA THR A 91 5.66 -7.29 7.10
C THR A 91 4.58 -7.51 6.05
N ILE A 92 4.98 -7.63 4.77
CA ILE A 92 4.08 -7.93 3.66
C ILE A 92 3.36 -9.25 3.92
N ALA A 93 4.10 -10.29 4.33
CA ALA A 93 3.51 -11.60 4.54
C ALA A 93 2.54 -11.66 5.73
N ALA A 94 2.85 -10.99 6.84
CA ALA A 94 1.94 -10.89 7.98
C ALA A 94 0.64 -10.16 7.60
N ALA A 95 0.76 -8.98 6.97
CA ALA A 95 -0.39 -8.18 6.55
C ALA A 95 -1.27 -8.87 5.49
N SER A 96 -0.65 -9.50 4.48
CA SER A 96 -1.37 -10.29 3.48
C SER A 96 -2.11 -11.46 4.11
N LYS A 97 -1.46 -12.23 5.00
CA LYS A 97 -2.11 -13.36 5.68
C LYS A 97 -3.30 -12.88 6.51
N GLU A 98 -3.13 -11.85 7.34
CA GLU A 98 -4.19 -11.31 8.19
C GLU A 98 -5.38 -10.80 7.36
N ALA A 99 -5.12 -10.06 6.28
CA ALA A 99 -6.16 -9.52 5.41
C ALA A 99 -6.91 -10.60 4.63
N PHE A 100 -6.21 -11.62 4.11
CA PHE A 100 -6.81 -12.67 3.30
C PHE A 100 -7.55 -13.73 4.14
N THR A 101 -7.07 -14.04 5.36
CA THR A 101 -7.87 -14.79 6.34
C THR A 101 -9.16 -14.04 6.68
N TYR A 102 -9.08 -12.73 6.98
CA TYR A 102 -10.26 -11.92 7.24
C TYR A 102 -11.21 -11.86 6.04
N TYR A 103 -10.70 -11.81 4.81
CA TYR A 103 -11.51 -11.86 3.59
C TYR A 103 -12.27 -13.19 3.45
N ALA A 104 -11.62 -14.32 3.76
CA ALA A 104 -12.26 -15.64 3.72
C ALA A 104 -13.37 -15.78 4.79
N GLU A 105 -13.16 -15.22 5.99
CA GLU A 105 -14.15 -15.22 7.07
C GLU A 105 -15.31 -14.24 6.82
N LYS A 106 -15.02 -13.08 6.22
CA LYS A 106 -15.95 -11.94 6.06
C LYS A 106 -15.87 -11.35 4.64
N PRO A 107 -16.28 -12.10 3.60
CA PRO A 107 -16.16 -11.67 2.20
C PRO A 107 -17.01 -10.44 1.83
N SER A 108 -17.95 -10.04 2.70
CA SER A 108 -18.72 -8.81 2.58
C SER A 108 -17.99 -7.57 3.13
N ASP A 109 -17.14 -7.70 4.15
CA ASP A 109 -16.40 -6.58 4.75
C ASP A 109 -15.06 -6.34 4.04
N ILE A 110 -15.19 -5.87 2.80
CA ILE A 110 -14.07 -5.44 1.99
C ILE A 110 -13.30 -4.28 2.64
N THR A 111 -13.98 -3.43 3.41
CA THR A 111 -13.35 -2.26 4.04
C THR A 111 -12.33 -2.69 5.10
N GLY A 112 -12.68 -3.68 5.93
CA GLY A 112 -11.78 -4.31 6.89
C GLY A 112 -10.58 -5.01 6.23
N VAL A 113 -10.78 -5.67 5.09
CA VAL A 113 -9.68 -6.26 4.31
C VAL A 113 -8.71 -5.19 3.80
N LEU A 114 -9.23 -4.09 3.23
CA LEU A 114 -8.40 -2.99 2.75
C LEU A 114 -7.62 -2.31 3.88
N ASP A 115 -8.23 -2.16 5.04
CA ASP A 115 -7.58 -1.59 6.23
C ASP A 115 -6.46 -2.48 6.76
N LYS A 116 -6.65 -3.81 6.79
CA LYS A 116 -5.62 -4.78 7.18
C LYS A 116 -4.40 -4.80 6.24
N LEU A 117 -4.59 -4.47 4.96
CA LEU A 117 -3.47 -4.26 4.02
C LEU A 117 -2.85 -2.86 4.15
N SER A 118 -3.67 -1.81 4.31
CA SER A 118 -3.21 -0.41 4.22
C SER A 118 -2.56 0.13 5.49
N LYS A 119 -3.02 -0.30 6.67
CA LYS A 119 -2.49 0.17 7.97
C LYS A 119 -1.06 -0.29 8.26
N PRO A 120 -0.67 -1.57 8.07
CA PRO A 120 0.69 -2.03 8.37
C PRO A 120 1.71 -1.80 7.24
N LEU A 121 1.28 -1.51 6.00
CA LEU A 121 2.19 -1.43 4.84
C LEU A 121 2.40 0.01 4.36
N MET A 122 3.63 0.49 4.46
CA MET A 122 4.01 1.84 4.06
C MET A 122 3.79 2.05 2.55
N GLY A 123 3.10 3.14 2.21
CA GLY A 123 2.79 3.45 0.79
C GLY A 123 1.64 2.62 0.20
N ILE A 124 0.97 1.78 0.98
CA ILE A 124 -0.25 1.10 0.58
C ILE A 124 -1.45 1.84 1.18
N GLY A 125 -2.25 2.46 0.31
CA GLY A 125 -3.59 2.96 0.67
C GLY A 125 -4.67 2.09 0.04
N PRO A 126 -5.96 2.40 0.25
CA PRO A 126 -7.10 1.58 -0.19
C PRO A 126 -7.02 1.15 -1.66
N ALA A 127 -6.60 2.03 -2.57
CA ALA A 127 -6.42 1.64 -3.96
C ALA A 127 -5.29 0.62 -4.19
N THR A 128 -4.16 0.69 -3.49
CA THR A 128 -3.10 -0.33 -3.62
C THR A 128 -3.49 -1.61 -2.88
N ALA A 129 -4.20 -1.52 -1.76
CA ALA A 129 -4.77 -2.69 -1.09
C ALA A 129 -5.78 -3.43 -1.99
N SER A 130 -6.67 -2.71 -2.70
CA SER A 130 -7.59 -3.32 -3.66
C SER A 130 -6.88 -4.00 -4.83
N LEU A 131 -5.70 -3.51 -5.24
CA LEU A 131 -4.87 -4.15 -6.27
C LEU A 131 -4.36 -5.51 -5.80
N LEU A 132 -3.90 -5.61 -4.54
CA LEU A 132 -3.46 -6.87 -3.95
C LEU A 132 -4.63 -7.84 -3.77
N LEU A 133 -5.79 -7.34 -3.34
CA LEU A 133 -6.99 -8.17 -3.22
C LEU A 133 -7.50 -8.66 -4.59
N ALA A 134 -7.39 -7.86 -5.65
CA ALA A 134 -7.69 -8.25 -7.03
C ALA A 134 -6.59 -9.10 -7.71
N VAL A 135 -5.46 -9.34 -7.04
CA VAL A 135 -4.51 -10.42 -7.39
C VAL A 135 -4.87 -11.69 -6.62
N HIS A 136 -5.27 -11.55 -5.35
CA HIS A 136 -5.67 -12.66 -4.50
C HIS A 136 -6.95 -13.35 -4.98
N ASP A 137 -7.98 -12.56 -5.34
CA ASP A 137 -9.23 -13.02 -5.93
C ASP A 137 -9.51 -12.29 -7.26
N PRO A 138 -8.88 -12.73 -8.37
CA PRO A 138 -9.06 -12.14 -9.70
C PRO A 138 -10.44 -12.44 -10.31
N SER A 139 -11.24 -13.31 -9.69
CA SER A 139 -12.55 -13.73 -10.20
C SER A 139 -13.69 -12.87 -9.65
N ASN A 140 -13.55 -12.36 -8.41
CA ASN A 140 -14.61 -11.58 -7.76
C ASN A 140 -14.25 -10.12 -7.47
N VAL A 141 -12.97 -9.75 -7.39
CA VAL A 141 -12.53 -8.42 -6.92
C VAL A 141 -11.94 -7.56 -8.04
N VAL A 142 -12.45 -6.34 -8.19
CA VAL A 142 -11.87 -5.30 -9.07
C VAL A 142 -10.84 -4.45 -8.34
N PHE A 143 -9.81 -3.99 -9.05
CA PHE A 143 -8.91 -2.94 -8.60
C PHE A 143 -9.54 -1.55 -8.70
N PHE A 144 -9.33 -0.73 -7.65
CA PHE A 144 -9.67 0.69 -7.63
C PHE A 144 -8.72 1.52 -8.51
N SER A 145 -8.90 1.45 -9.82
CA SER A 145 -8.27 2.36 -10.79
C SER A 145 -9.02 3.69 -10.89
N ASP A 146 -8.30 4.76 -11.26
CA ASP A 146 -8.89 6.08 -11.52
C ASP A 146 -9.89 6.00 -12.69
N GLU A 147 -9.58 5.19 -13.71
CA GLU A 147 -10.39 4.97 -14.89
C GLU A 147 -11.71 4.25 -14.56
N LEU A 148 -11.66 3.13 -13.81
CA LEU A 148 -12.86 2.39 -13.44
C LEU A 148 -13.77 3.23 -12.53
N TYR A 149 -13.19 3.97 -11.59
CA TYR A 149 -13.91 4.90 -10.72
C TYR A 149 -14.61 6.02 -11.50
N ARG A 150 -13.88 6.69 -12.40
CA ARG A 150 -14.44 7.71 -13.29
C ARG A 150 -15.55 7.15 -14.15
N TRP A 151 -15.36 5.97 -14.73
CA TRP A 151 -16.32 5.39 -15.68
C TRP A 151 -17.62 4.94 -15.01
N LEU A 152 -17.54 4.14 -13.94
CA LEU A 152 -18.72 3.56 -13.30
C LEU A 152 -19.48 4.52 -12.38
N LEU A 153 -18.79 5.46 -11.71
CA LEU A 153 -19.45 6.37 -10.76
C LEU A 153 -19.72 7.77 -11.31
N HIS A 154 -18.95 8.22 -12.31
CA HIS A 154 -18.97 9.61 -12.81
C HIS A 154 -19.13 9.71 -14.34
N ASP A 155 -19.51 8.62 -15.00
CA ASP A 155 -19.75 8.54 -16.45
C ASP A 155 -18.58 9.04 -17.32
N GLY A 156 -17.35 8.85 -16.83
CA GLY A 156 -16.11 9.23 -17.49
C GLY A 156 -15.64 10.67 -17.26
N LYS A 157 -16.45 11.48 -16.58
CA LYS A 157 -16.08 12.85 -16.18
C LYS A 157 -14.76 12.84 -15.39
N LYS A 158 -13.98 13.92 -15.51
CA LYS A 158 -12.72 14.07 -14.78
C LYS A 158 -13.02 14.43 -13.33
N VAL A 159 -12.82 13.45 -12.45
CA VAL A 159 -12.89 13.61 -10.99
C VAL A 159 -11.63 13.06 -10.35
N SER A 160 -11.27 13.62 -9.19
CA SER A 160 -10.15 13.14 -8.37
C SER A 160 -10.70 12.32 -7.19
N PRO A 161 -10.59 10.99 -7.19
CA PRO A 161 -10.97 10.18 -6.03
C PRO A 161 -10.12 10.54 -4.80
N LYS A 162 -10.71 10.44 -3.60
CA LYS A 162 -10.01 10.61 -2.31
C LYS A 162 -9.27 9.34 -1.89
N TYR A 163 -9.52 8.22 -2.57
CA TYR A 163 -8.97 6.88 -2.32
C TYR A 163 -9.30 6.34 -0.92
N THR A 164 -10.54 6.53 -0.50
CA THR A 164 -11.08 6.03 0.77
C THR A 164 -11.69 4.63 0.62
N ALA A 165 -11.81 3.88 1.72
CA ALA A 165 -12.47 2.57 1.69
C ALA A 165 -13.96 2.67 1.27
N LYS A 166 -14.65 3.75 1.63
CA LYS A 166 -16.06 4.01 1.26
C LYS A 166 -16.24 4.23 -0.25
N GLU A 167 -15.34 4.99 -0.88
CA GLU A 167 -15.34 5.14 -2.35
C GLU A 167 -15.09 3.80 -3.07
N PHE A 168 -14.27 2.91 -2.48
CA PHE A 168 -14.09 1.58 -3.03
C PHE A 168 -15.32 0.69 -2.85
N GLU A 169 -16.02 0.80 -1.72
CA GLU A 169 -17.25 0.05 -1.46
C GLU A 169 -18.36 0.42 -2.47
N GLU A 170 -18.56 1.72 -2.75
CA GLU A 170 -19.47 2.18 -3.80
C GLU A 170 -19.04 1.65 -5.18
N LEU A 171 -17.75 1.78 -5.51
CA LEU A 171 -17.18 1.28 -6.77
C LEU A 171 -17.40 -0.22 -6.92
N PHE A 172 -17.17 -1.00 -5.87
CA PHE A 172 -17.29 -2.45 -5.87
C PHE A 172 -18.74 -2.89 -6.04
N SER A 173 -19.68 -2.19 -5.41
CA SER A 173 -21.12 -2.43 -5.58
C SER A 173 -21.59 -2.16 -7.02
N LYS A 174 -21.19 -1.03 -7.63
CA LYS A 174 -21.52 -0.75 -9.04
C LYS A 174 -20.80 -1.70 -9.99
N ALA A 175 -19.55 -2.09 -9.69
CA ALA A 175 -18.81 -3.09 -10.47
C ALA A 175 -19.51 -4.46 -10.47
N LYS A 176 -19.95 -4.97 -9.32
CA LYS A 176 -20.73 -6.22 -9.24
C LYS A 176 -22.02 -6.15 -10.06
N SER A 177 -22.73 -5.03 -9.98
CA SER A 177 -23.96 -4.78 -10.75
C SER A 177 -23.68 -4.78 -12.26
N PHE A 178 -22.59 -4.12 -12.68
CA PHE A 178 -22.16 -4.08 -14.07
C PHE A 178 -21.74 -5.47 -14.60
N MET A 179 -20.88 -6.19 -13.87
CA MET A 179 -20.43 -7.54 -14.25
C MET A 179 -21.61 -8.51 -14.35
N SER A 180 -22.60 -8.39 -13.46
CA SER A 180 -23.82 -9.21 -13.49
C SER A 180 -24.69 -8.95 -14.72
N ARG A 181 -24.69 -7.71 -15.24
CA ARG A 181 -25.43 -7.28 -16.44
C ARG A 181 -24.72 -7.68 -17.75
N ILE A 182 -23.40 -7.45 -17.83
CA ILE A 182 -22.60 -7.66 -19.04
C ILE A 182 -22.01 -9.07 -19.14
N LYS A 183 -21.96 -9.83 -18.04
CA LYS A 183 -21.34 -11.16 -17.91
C LYS A 183 -19.84 -11.14 -18.22
N CYS A 184 -19.13 -10.18 -17.62
CA CYS A 184 -17.67 -10.04 -17.74
C CYS A 184 -16.97 -10.24 -16.38
N THR A 185 -15.67 -10.56 -16.43
CA THR A 185 -14.78 -10.68 -15.28
C THR A 185 -14.32 -9.31 -14.73
N PRO A 186 -13.78 -9.25 -13.49
CA PRO A 186 -13.17 -8.03 -12.95
C PRO A 186 -12.05 -7.47 -13.83
N ILE A 187 -11.20 -8.35 -14.39
CA ILE A 187 -10.07 -7.99 -15.25
C ILE A 187 -10.55 -7.38 -16.57
N GLU A 188 -11.59 -7.95 -17.19
CA GLU A 188 -12.19 -7.35 -18.38
C GLU A 188 -12.81 -5.99 -18.07
N LEU A 189 -13.54 -5.87 -16.97
CA LEU A 189 -14.11 -4.60 -16.52
C LEU A 189 -13.04 -3.52 -16.31
N GLU A 190 -11.91 -3.85 -15.65
CA GLU A 190 -10.74 -2.97 -15.52
C GLU A 190 -10.19 -2.51 -16.89
N LYS A 191 -9.97 -3.46 -17.83
CA LYS A 191 -9.39 -3.18 -19.15
C LYS A 191 -10.31 -2.36 -20.05
N ALA A 192 -11.60 -2.67 -20.10
CA ALA A 192 -12.59 -1.92 -20.87
C ALA A 192 -12.75 -0.50 -20.35
N ALA A 193 -12.82 -0.31 -19.03
CA ALA A 193 -12.89 1.01 -18.41
C ALA A 193 -11.64 1.84 -18.73
N PHE A 194 -10.45 1.21 -18.68
CA PHE A 194 -9.21 1.87 -19.07
C PHE A 194 -9.25 2.38 -20.52
N VAL A 195 -9.65 1.54 -21.47
CA VAL A 195 -9.79 1.93 -22.89
C VAL A 195 -10.75 3.10 -23.05
N ILE A 196 -11.98 2.96 -22.54
CA ILE A 196 -13.03 3.95 -22.69
C ILE A 196 -12.63 5.29 -22.09
N ILE A 197 -11.88 5.32 -20.98
CA ILE A 197 -11.43 6.58 -20.38
C ILE A 197 -10.25 7.20 -21.13
N LYS A 198 -9.23 6.42 -21.52
CA LYS A 198 -8.04 6.99 -22.18
C LYS A 198 -8.35 7.52 -23.58
N GLU A 199 -9.25 6.89 -24.32
CA GLU A 199 -9.64 7.34 -25.67
C GLU A 199 -10.50 8.61 -25.64
N ASN A 200 -11.28 8.81 -24.57
CA ASN A 200 -12.09 10.02 -24.37
C ASN A 200 -11.33 11.15 -23.63
N ASP A 201 -10.18 10.85 -23.02
CA ASP A 201 -9.30 11.89 -22.49
C ASP A 201 -8.54 12.55 -23.66
N PRO A 202 -8.53 13.90 -23.79
CA PRO A 202 -7.82 14.58 -24.85
C PRO A 202 -6.33 14.22 -24.80
N VAL A 203 -5.78 13.90 -25.98
CA VAL A 203 -4.37 13.54 -26.15
C VAL A 203 -3.50 14.62 -25.53
N LYS A 204 -2.70 14.24 -24.53
CA LYS A 204 -1.69 15.13 -23.96
C LYS A 204 -0.56 15.26 -24.96
N GLU A 205 -0.64 16.25 -25.84
CA GLU A 205 0.53 16.72 -26.57
C GLU A 205 1.67 16.95 -25.57
N PRO A 206 2.89 16.45 -25.87
CA PRO A 206 4.04 16.76 -25.04
C PRO A 206 4.22 18.28 -25.08
N LYS A 207 4.06 18.94 -23.92
CA LYS A 207 4.43 20.36 -23.81
C LYS A 207 5.85 20.49 -24.37
N PRO A 208 6.10 21.42 -25.31
CA PRO A 208 7.42 21.56 -25.91
C PRO A 208 8.43 21.69 -24.78
N GLU A 209 9.54 20.95 -24.87
CA GLU A 209 10.61 21.07 -23.90
C GLU A 209 10.93 22.55 -23.75
N LYS A 210 10.95 23.03 -22.50
CA LYS A 210 11.35 24.41 -22.25
C LYS A 210 12.79 24.53 -22.69
N VAL A 211 12.99 25.07 -23.90
CA VAL A 211 14.30 25.41 -24.44
C VAL A 211 15.07 26.08 -23.31
N PRO A 212 16.25 25.57 -22.91
CA PRO A 212 17.00 26.18 -21.82
C PRO A 212 17.17 27.64 -22.16
N SER A 213 16.51 28.52 -21.40
CA SER A 213 16.69 29.95 -21.59
C SER A 213 18.16 30.21 -21.30
N GLY A 214 18.97 30.51 -22.32
CA GLY A 214 20.42 30.67 -22.21
C GLY A 214 20.87 31.80 -21.28
N LEU A 215 19.91 32.52 -20.69
CA LEU A 215 20.10 33.37 -19.53
C LEU A 215 20.62 32.52 -18.35
N PRO A 216 21.79 32.89 -17.76
CA PRO A 216 22.25 32.28 -16.52
C PRO A 216 21.16 32.35 -15.44
N ARG A 217 21.11 31.35 -14.55
CA ARG A 217 20.31 31.44 -13.31
C ARG A 217 20.89 32.52 -12.39
N GLY A 218 20.51 33.76 -12.64
CA GLY A 218 20.93 34.93 -11.90
C GLY A 218 20.26 36.18 -12.49
N ARG A 219 19.71 37.03 -11.62
CA ARG A 219 19.28 38.37 -12.04
C ARG A 219 20.50 39.11 -12.61
N PRO A 220 20.40 39.80 -13.77
CA PRO A 220 21.48 40.64 -14.26
C PRO A 220 21.98 41.56 -13.15
N ARG A 221 23.30 41.65 -13.00
CA ARG A 221 23.92 42.53 -12.01
C ARG A 221 23.60 43.96 -12.46
N LYS A 222 22.74 44.66 -11.71
CA LYS A 222 22.40 46.06 -11.98
C LYS A 222 23.69 46.88 -12.13
N PRO A 223 23.75 47.84 -13.08
CA PRO A 223 24.87 48.78 -13.15
C PRO A 223 25.04 49.47 -11.79
N ASP A 224 26.27 49.82 -11.43
CA ASP A 224 26.59 50.34 -10.09
C ASP A 224 25.77 51.59 -9.72
N SER A 225 25.35 52.38 -10.71
CA SER A 225 24.43 53.52 -10.62
C SER A 225 23.07 53.22 -9.97
N GLU A 226 22.62 51.95 -9.95
CA GLU A 226 21.34 51.54 -9.34
C GLU A 226 21.49 50.76 -8.03
N LYS A 227 22.70 50.62 -7.48
CA LYS A 227 22.87 50.07 -6.13
C LYS A 227 22.39 51.08 -5.09
N LYS A 228 21.16 50.90 -4.58
CA LYS A 228 20.75 51.54 -3.32
C LYS A 228 21.75 51.18 -2.22
N VAL A 229 22.42 52.18 -1.67
CA VAL A 229 23.31 52.05 -0.51
C VAL A 229 22.51 51.45 0.65
N LYS A 230 22.98 50.34 1.21
CA LYS A 230 22.42 49.81 2.46
C LYS A 230 23.06 50.57 3.64
N PRO A 231 22.29 50.97 4.66
CA PRO A 231 22.87 51.54 5.87
C PRO A 231 23.77 50.50 6.56
N PRO A 232 24.82 50.93 7.27
CA PRO A 232 25.87 50.03 7.76
C PRO A 232 25.35 49.10 8.87
N SER A 233 25.19 47.81 8.55
CA SER A 233 24.91 46.78 9.55
C SER A 233 26.18 46.41 10.31
N GLY A 234 26.48 47.14 11.37
CA GLY A 234 27.60 46.88 12.27
C GLY A 234 27.44 45.57 13.05
N ARG A 235 27.89 44.44 12.47
CA ARG A 235 28.28 43.22 13.19
C ARG A 235 29.16 42.35 12.29
N GLY A 236 30.47 42.53 12.41
CA GLY A 236 31.46 41.80 11.62
C GLY A 236 31.45 40.30 11.91
N ARG A 237 31.66 39.49 10.87
CA ARG A 237 32.01 38.07 11.03
C ARG A 237 33.52 37.95 11.06
N GLY A 238 34.06 37.50 12.19
CA GLY A 238 35.46 37.12 12.34
C GLY A 238 35.63 36.39 13.65
N ARG A 239 35.88 35.07 13.60
CA ARG A 239 36.26 34.25 14.76
C ARG A 239 37.78 34.14 14.75
N PRO A 240 38.52 34.77 15.69
CA PRO A 240 39.94 34.51 15.87
C PRO A 240 40.16 33.12 16.49
N PRO A 241 41.36 32.53 16.33
CA PRO A 241 41.66 31.17 16.78
C PRO A 241 41.88 31.09 18.30
N LYS A 242 41.57 29.92 18.88
CA LYS A 242 41.90 29.60 20.27
C LYS A 242 43.25 28.88 20.32
N ALA A 243 44.33 29.63 20.49
CA ALA A 243 45.64 29.08 20.88
C ALA A 243 45.71 28.95 22.41
N ALA A 244 46.53 28.02 22.89
CA ALA A 244 46.63 27.68 24.31
C ALA A 244 47.69 28.48 25.06
N ALA A 245 47.37 28.82 26.31
CA ALA A 245 48.28 28.98 27.43
C ALA A 245 47.51 28.46 28.66
N GLY A 246 48.10 27.79 29.65
CA GLY A 246 49.46 27.31 29.84
C GLY A 246 49.50 26.63 31.22
N GLU A 247 50.23 25.52 31.38
CA GLU A 247 50.21 24.71 32.61
C GLU A 247 50.96 25.34 33.80
N GLN A 248 50.53 25.01 35.02
CA GLN A 248 51.31 24.36 36.10
C GLN A 248 50.34 24.06 37.28
N LYS A 249 50.12 22.80 37.71
CA LYS A 249 50.92 21.90 38.60
C LYS A 249 51.10 22.46 40.04
N ALA A 250 51.01 21.71 41.14
CA ALA A 250 50.68 20.31 41.50
C ALA A 250 50.02 20.32 42.92
N ALA A 251 49.47 19.28 43.59
CA ALA A 251 49.90 17.91 43.96
C ALA A 251 48.65 17.16 44.53
N ALA A 252 48.42 15.83 44.42
CA ALA A 252 49.07 14.63 45.03
C ALA A 252 48.79 14.40 46.55
N GLY A 253 48.31 13.19 46.91
CA GLY A 253 47.96 12.70 48.29
C GLY A 253 46.50 13.02 48.70
N GLU A 254 45.59 12.06 48.96
CA GLU A 254 45.48 11.13 50.11
C GLU A 254 45.44 11.85 51.47
N GLU A 255 44.52 11.57 52.41
CA GLU A 255 43.89 10.28 52.77
C GLU A 255 42.56 10.45 53.56
N LYS A 256 41.91 9.31 53.93
CA LYS A 256 40.85 9.08 54.95
C LYS A 256 39.36 9.21 54.60
N ALA A 257 38.84 8.06 54.15
CA ALA A 257 37.68 7.32 54.66
C ALA A 257 36.87 7.86 55.85
N ALA A 258 35.53 7.74 55.77
CA ALA A 258 34.76 6.77 56.57
C ALA A 258 33.33 6.56 56.00
N GLU A 259 32.83 5.33 56.09
CA GLU A 259 31.48 4.90 55.66
C GLU A 259 30.50 4.82 56.86
N ALA A 260 29.22 4.59 56.55
CA ALA A 260 28.08 4.26 57.42
C ALA A 260 27.35 5.45 58.08
N GLY A 261 26.02 5.48 58.11
CA GLY A 261 25.04 4.53 57.55
C GLY A 261 23.61 4.77 58.07
N ALA A 262 22.77 3.74 57.92
CA ALA A 262 21.46 3.53 58.57
C ALA A 262 20.20 4.33 58.12
N GLY A 263 19.17 3.56 57.73
CA GLY A 263 17.74 3.83 57.99
C GLY A 263 16.99 4.75 57.02
N GLU A 264 15.69 4.58 56.76
CA GLU A 264 14.79 3.45 57.05
C GLU A 264 13.57 3.53 56.10
N ALA A 265 13.09 2.40 55.58
CA ALA A 265 11.87 2.35 54.77
C ALA A 265 10.63 2.00 55.61
N LYS A 266 9.62 2.87 55.67
CA LYS A 266 8.33 2.57 56.31
C LYS A 266 7.28 2.01 55.34
N LYS A 267 6.90 0.74 55.58
CA LYS A 267 5.76 0.05 54.96
C LYS A 267 4.42 0.49 55.56
N ARG A 268 3.35 0.41 54.75
CA ARG A 268 1.97 -0.04 55.09
C ARG A 268 1.10 0.08 53.82
N GLY A 269 0.41 -0.93 53.27
CA GLY A 269 0.39 -2.37 53.53
C GLY A 269 -0.98 -2.92 53.95
N ARG A 270 -1.76 -3.47 52.99
CA ARG A 270 -2.59 -4.71 53.13
C ARG A 270 -3.14 -5.17 51.76
N LYS A 271 -3.09 -6.48 51.47
CA LYS A 271 -3.72 -7.12 50.29
C LYS A 271 -5.13 -7.67 50.65
N PRO A 272 -5.69 -8.64 49.87
CA PRO A 272 -7.00 -8.54 49.23
C PRO A 272 -8.14 -9.07 50.11
N LYS A 273 -9.36 -9.13 49.56
CA LYS A 273 -10.48 -9.84 50.18
C LYS A 273 -11.26 -10.66 49.15
N VAL A 274 -11.10 -11.98 49.21
CA VAL A 274 -12.08 -12.94 48.72
C VAL A 274 -13.15 -13.11 49.80
N LYS A 275 -14.36 -13.48 49.40
CA LYS A 275 -15.32 -14.17 50.27
C LYS A 275 -16.03 -15.22 49.42
N ASP A 276 -15.94 -16.46 49.86
CA ASP A 276 -16.64 -17.63 49.32
C ASP A 276 -17.94 -17.88 50.12
N ASP A 277 -18.46 -19.11 49.99
CA ASP A 277 -19.65 -19.73 50.60
C ASP A 277 -20.98 -19.44 49.86
N ALA A 278 -21.84 -20.39 49.46
CA ALA A 278 -21.77 -21.85 49.26
C ALA A 278 -23.00 -22.24 48.36
N ASP A 279 -23.33 -23.48 47.94
CA ASP A 279 -22.78 -24.83 48.09
C ASP A 279 -23.30 -25.73 46.93
N VAL A 280 -22.88 -27.01 46.85
CA VAL A 280 -23.40 -28.18 46.09
C VAL A 280 -23.50 -28.09 44.53
N ASN A 281 -23.44 -29.20 43.76
CA ASN A 281 -23.22 -30.62 44.10
C ASN A 281 -22.26 -31.38 43.15
N ALA A 282 -21.95 -32.62 43.53
CA ALA A 282 -21.15 -33.66 42.87
C ALA A 282 -21.86 -34.46 41.73
N GLU A 283 -21.03 -35.04 40.85
CA GLU A 283 -20.99 -36.46 40.37
C GLU A 283 -20.51 -36.58 38.91
N GLU A 284 -19.24 -36.94 38.76
CA GLU A 284 -18.80 -37.97 37.79
C GLU A 284 -19.17 -39.35 38.39
N PRO A 285 -19.31 -40.46 37.63
CA PRO A 285 -18.09 -41.12 37.13
C PRO A 285 -18.19 -42.07 35.89
N GLU A 286 -17.02 -42.63 35.55
CA GLU A 286 -16.71 -43.91 34.86
C GLU A 286 -17.05 -44.12 33.36
N GLU A 287 -15.99 -43.99 32.56
CA GLU A 287 -15.35 -45.09 31.82
C GLU A 287 -16.18 -46.37 31.52
N THR A 288 -16.37 -46.69 30.24
CA THR A 288 -16.40 -48.10 29.78
C THR A 288 -15.81 -48.28 28.38
N THR A 289 -15.14 -49.41 28.21
CA THR A 289 -14.52 -49.88 26.97
C THR A 289 -15.54 -50.50 26.01
N ALA A 290 -15.29 -50.43 24.68
CA ALA A 290 -15.42 -51.58 23.76
C ALA A 290 -15.16 -51.24 22.29
N THR A 291 -14.19 -51.93 21.69
CA THR A 291 -14.12 -52.14 20.23
C THR A 291 -15.16 -53.21 19.84
N PRO A 292 -15.76 -53.15 18.64
CA PRO A 292 -15.80 -54.38 17.85
C PRO A 292 -15.35 -54.19 16.40
N ALA A 293 -14.76 -55.25 15.85
CA ALA A 293 -14.25 -55.28 14.49
C ALA A 293 -15.31 -55.74 13.46
N ARG A 294 -15.00 -55.45 12.19
CA ARG A 294 -15.25 -56.34 11.03
C ARG A 294 -16.70 -56.50 10.54
N LYS A 295 -16.97 -55.92 9.36
CA LYS A 295 -17.62 -56.67 8.26
C LYS A 295 -17.13 -56.23 6.88
N LYS A 296 -16.52 -57.16 6.14
CA LYS A 296 -16.30 -57.06 4.69
C LYS A 296 -17.66 -57.21 3.99
N ARG A 297 -17.89 -56.46 2.91
CA ARG A 297 -18.59 -56.98 1.72
C ARG A 297 -18.07 -56.26 0.46
N LYS A 298 -17.39 -57.02 -0.40
CA LYS A 298 -17.18 -56.74 -1.83
C LYS A 298 -18.29 -57.46 -2.62
N PHE A 299 -18.38 -57.20 -3.93
CA PHE A 299 -19.27 -57.85 -4.92
C PHE A 299 -20.76 -57.51 -4.73
N PHE A 300 -21.60 -57.37 -5.75
CA PHE A 300 -21.38 -57.17 -7.19
C PHE A 300 -22.61 -56.42 -7.77
N SER A 301 -22.58 -55.86 -8.98
CA SER A 301 -21.49 -55.91 -9.99
C SER A 301 -20.94 -54.54 -10.36
#